data_AF-A0A2A2I8U9-F1
#
_entry.id   AF-A0A2A2I8U9-F1
#
_cell.length_a   1.000
_cell.length_b   1.000
_cell.length_c   1.000
_cell.angle_alpha   90.00
_cell.angle_beta   90.00
_cell.angle_gamma   90.00
#
_symmetry.space_group_name_H-M   'P 1'
#
loop_
_entity.id
_entity.type
_entity.pdbx_description
1 polymer ?
#
loop_
_entity_poly.entity_id
_entity_poly.type
_entity_poly.pdbx_seq_one_letter_code
_entity_poly.pdbx_strand_id
1 'polypeptide(L)'
;MRYRLKYLPLALDDLRDITNYITETLKAPKAAMDLLDTLDESISRLEQFPYSCKVFHPIKSTDNEYRLLPVKNYAVFYVVNGEVVEIHRVLYAKMDITKVIK
;
A
#
# COMPACT_ATOMS: atom_id res chain seq x y z
N MET A 1 -15.24 -15.60 -7.73
CA MET A 1 -15.04 -15.19 -6.33
C MET A 1 -14.15 -13.96 -6.32
N ARG A 2 -14.48 -12.94 -5.52
CA ARG A 2 -13.63 -11.75 -5.30
C ARG A 2 -13.20 -11.72 -3.85
N TYR A 3 -11.93 -11.42 -3.62
CA TYR A 3 -11.39 -11.15 -2.30
C TYR A 3 -11.90 -9.80 -1.82
N ARG A 4 -12.07 -9.64 -0.51
CA ARG A 4 -12.42 -8.36 0.11
C ARG A 4 -11.16 -7.59 0.47
N LEU A 5 -11.15 -6.29 0.19
CA LEU A 5 -10.09 -5.40 0.65
C LEU A 5 -10.38 -4.95 2.09
N LYS A 6 -9.33 -4.89 2.91
CA LYS A 6 -9.38 -4.34 4.27
C LYS A 6 -8.15 -3.48 4.51
N TYR A 7 -8.36 -2.20 4.80
CA TYR A 7 -7.27 -1.29 5.16
C TYR A 7 -7.07 -1.33 6.68
N LEU A 8 -5.84 -1.57 7.11
CA LEU A 8 -5.48 -1.44 8.52
C LEU A 8 -5.35 0.04 8.89
N PRO A 9 -5.49 0.41 10.18
CA PRO A 9 -5.37 1.79 10.63
C PRO A 9 -4.08 2.47 10.14
N LEU A 10 -2.94 1.79 10.21
CA LEU A 10 -1.66 2.33 9.74
C LEU A 10 -1.65 2.64 8.24
N ALA A 11 -2.31 1.83 7.41
CA ALA A 11 -2.41 2.12 5.98
C ALA A 11 -3.28 3.36 5.71
N LEU A 12 -4.34 3.57 6.50
CA LEU A 12 -5.18 4.76 6.39
C LEU A 12 -4.42 6.02 6.84
N ASP A 13 -3.63 5.91 7.90
CA ASP A 13 -2.78 7.01 8.37
C ASP A 13 -1.68 7.34 7.35
N ASP A 14 -1.02 6.32 6.78
CA ASP A 14 -0.06 6.50 5.68
C ASP A 14 -0.70 7.27 4.50
N LEU A 15 -1.90 6.87 4.06
CA LEU A 15 -2.63 7.55 2.96
C LEU A 15 -2.97 9.00 3.31
N ARG A 16 -3.39 9.26 4.55
CA ARG A 16 -3.69 10.61 5.03
C ARG A 16 -2.44 11.48 5.04
N ASP A 17 -1.33 10.97 5.54
CA ASP A 17 -0.05 11.69 5.62
C ASP A 17 0.49 12.01 4.21
N ILE A 18 0.42 11.05 3.29
CA ILE A 18 0.79 11.23 1.89
C ILE A 18 -0.05 12.35 1.25
N THR A 19 -1.36 12.28 1.42
CA THR A 19 -2.29 13.25 0.83
C THR A 19 -2.04 14.63 1.40
N ASN A 20 -1.96 14.76 2.73
CA ASN A 20 -1.69 16.03 3.43
C ASN A 20 -0.34 16.63 3.02
N TYR A 21 0.70 15.80 2.87
CA TYR A 21 2.00 16.29 2.42
C TYR A 21 1.91 16.91 1.01
N ILE A 22 1.24 16.23 0.07
CA ILE A 22 1.14 16.72 -1.31
C ILE A 22 0.19 17.94 -1.39
N THR A 23 -0.93 17.96 -0.69
CA THR A 23 -1.88 19.08 -0.69
C THR A 23 -1.29 20.30 0.02
N GLU A 24 -0.79 20.12 1.24
CA GLU A 24 -0.43 21.23 2.12
C GLU A 24 1.02 21.68 1.99
N THR A 25 1.95 20.74 1.79
CA THR A 25 3.39 21.07 1.70
C THR A 25 3.78 21.39 0.27
N LEU A 26 3.40 20.52 -0.68
CA LEU A 26 3.74 20.71 -2.09
C LEU A 26 2.76 21.63 -2.84
N LYS A 27 1.65 22.04 -2.19
CA LYS A 27 0.60 22.88 -2.78
C LYS A 27 0.06 22.32 -4.11
N ALA A 28 -0.04 21.00 -4.19
CA ALA A 28 -0.43 20.28 -5.41
C ALA A 28 -1.65 19.37 -5.17
N PRO A 29 -2.83 19.92 -4.84
CA PRO A 29 -4.01 19.13 -4.48
C PRO A 29 -4.51 18.22 -5.60
N LYS A 30 -4.37 18.65 -6.86
CA LYS A 30 -4.70 17.79 -8.02
C LYS A 30 -3.81 16.54 -8.06
N ALA A 31 -2.51 16.70 -7.79
CA ALA A 31 -1.60 15.55 -7.76
C ALA A 31 -1.90 14.58 -6.62
N ALA A 32 -2.45 15.07 -5.50
CA ALA A 32 -2.90 14.21 -4.40
C ALA A 32 -4.11 13.37 -4.82
N MET A 33 -5.09 14.00 -5.49
CA MET A 33 -6.26 13.31 -6.02
C MET A 33 -5.89 12.26 -7.08
N ASP A 34 -5.08 12.65 -8.07
CA ASP A 34 -4.61 11.75 -9.14
C ASP A 34 -3.84 10.53 -8.55
N LEU A 35 -3.12 10.73 -7.44
CA LEU A 35 -2.43 9.66 -6.73
C LEU A 35 -3.40 8.71 -6.02
N LEU A 36 -4.41 9.24 -5.32
CA LEU A 36 -5.44 8.43 -4.66
C LEU A 36 -6.22 7.58 -5.66
N ASP A 37 -6.63 8.17 -6.80
CA ASP A 37 -7.31 7.44 -7.88
C ASP A 37 -6.42 6.31 -8.41
N THR A 38 -5.13 6.59 -8.65
CA THR A 38 -4.19 5.57 -9.12
C THR A 38 -4.00 4.44 -8.11
N LEU A 39 -3.97 4.76 -6.80
CA LEU A 39 -3.86 3.77 -5.72
C LEU A 39 -5.11 2.90 -5.66
N ASP A 40 -6.31 3.49 -5.72
CA ASP A 40 -7.58 2.76 -5.67
C ASP A 40 -7.73 1.80 -6.87
N GLU A 41 -7.44 2.29 -8.09
CA GLU A 41 -7.44 1.46 -9.30
C GLU A 41 -6.43 0.31 -9.25
N SER A 42 -5.28 0.51 -8.59
CA SER A 42 -4.25 -0.53 -8.48
C SER A 42 -4.60 -1.55 -7.40
N ILE A 43 -5.10 -1.11 -6.24
CA ILE A 43 -5.44 -1.97 -5.11
C ILE A 43 -6.72 -2.79 -5.40
N SER A 44 -7.71 -2.21 -6.08
CA SER A 44 -8.94 -2.92 -6.49
C SER A 44 -8.68 -4.15 -7.36
N ARG A 45 -7.57 -4.19 -8.11
CA ARG A 45 -7.17 -5.40 -8.88
C ARG A 45 -6.85 -6.59 -7.98
N LEU A 46 -6.46 -6.35 -6.73
CA LEU A 46 -6.19 -7.41 -5.75
C LEU A 46 -7.46 -8.16 -5.34
N GLU A 47 -8.66 -7.59 -5.54
CA GLU A 47 -9.91 -8.33 -5.35
C GLU A 47 -10.01 -9.55 -6.27
N GLN A 48 -9.44 -9.48 -7.47
CA GLN A 48 -9.49 -10.55 -8.46
C GLN A 48 -8.19 -11.35 -8.49
N PHE A 49 -7.05 -10.68 -8.31
CA PHE A 49 -5.73 -11.28 -8.47
C PHE A 49 -4.81 -10.97 -7.28
N PRO A 50 -5.17 -11.37 -6.05
CA PRO A 50 -4.42 -11.02 -4.85
C PRO A 50 -3.01 -11.61 -4.82
N TYR A 51 -2.77 -12.72 -5.53
CA TYR A 51 -1.46 -13.40 -5.58
C TYR A 51 -0.61 -13.00 -6.80
N SER A 52 -1.04 -12.02 -7.60
CA SER A 52 -0.33 -11.59 -8.82
C SER A 52 1.00 -10.88 -8.56
N CYS A 53 1.14 -10.24 -7.39
CA CYS A 53 2.36 -9.53 -7.02
C CYS A 53 3.36 -10.46 -6.33
N LYS A 54 4.66 -10.12 -6.46
CA LYS A 54 5.75 -10.88 -5.87
C LYS A 54 5.68 -10.88 -4.34
N VAL A 55 6.08 -12.01 -3.76
CA VAL A 55 6.29 -12.15 -2.33
C VAL A 55 7.50 -11.29 -1.92
N PHE A 56 7.27 -10.42 -0.96
CA PHE A 56 8.30 -9.66 -0.28
C PHE A 56 8.88 -10.54 0.83
N HIS A 57 10.17 -10.85 0.72
CA HIS A 57 10.88 -11.65 1.71
C HIS A 57 11.66 -10.69 2.61
N PRO A 58 11.17 -10.34 3.82
CA PRO A 58 11.96 -9.57 4.77
C PRO A 58 13.18 -10.37 5.23
N ILE A 59 14.24 -9.66 5.60
CA ILE A 59 15.50 -10.22 6.12
C ILE A 59 15.27 -10.98 7.46
N LYS A 60 14.20 -10.63 8.19
CA LYS A 60 13.74 -11.35 9.38
C LYS A 60 12.47 -12.14 9.07
N SER A 61 12.37 -13.37 9.55
CA SER A 61 11.17 -14.19 9.41
C SER A 61 9.96 -13.49 10.03
N THR A 62 9.03 -13.04 9.21
CA THR A 62 7.69 -12.67 9.64
C THR A 62 6.78 -13.88 9.48
N ASP A 63 5.84 -14.08 10.41
CA ASP A 63 4.86 -15.17 10.33
C ASP A 63 3.94 -15.06 9.10
N ASN A 64 3.86 -13.88 8.47
CA ASN A 64 3.04 -13.63 7.30
C ASN A 64 3.87 -13.46 6.02
N GLU A 65 3.36 -14.03 4.92
CA GLU A 65 3.85 -13.82 3.56
C GLU A 65 3.42 -12.44 3.05
N TYR A 66 4.26 -11.44 3.25
CA TYR A 66 4.02 -10.10 2.71
C TYR A 66 4.16 -10.09 1.19
N ARG A 67 3.33 -9.27 0.56
CA ARG A 67 3.36 -9.00 -0.88
C ARG A 67 3.46 -7.50 -1.11
N LEU A 68 4.13 -7.15 -2.21
CA LEU A 68 4.42 -5.77 -2.57
C LEU A 68 3.77 -5.42 -3.90
N LEU A 69 2.83 -4.47 -3.87
CA LEU A 69 2.26 -3.85 -5.06
C LEU A 69 2.91 -2.47 -5.27
N PRO A 70 3.78 -2.29 -6.29
CA PRO A 70 4.32 -0.98 -6.62
C PRO A 70 3.27 -0.14 -7.37
N VAL A 71 3.04 1.09 -6.88
CA VAL A 71 2.12 2.06 -7.48
C VAL A 71 2.82 3.42 -7.59
N LYS A 72 3.16 3.85 -8.81
CA LYS A 72 3.96 5.08 -9.05
C LYS A 72 5.25 5.05 -8.21
N ASN A 73 5.42 6.01 -7.29
CA ASN A 73 6.56 6.11 -6.37
C ASN A 73 6.24 5.53 -4.98
N TYR A 74 5.17 4.75 -4.83
CA TYR A 74 4.72 4.16 -3.58
C TYR A 74 4.71 2.64 -3.64
N ALA A 75 4.82 2.05 -2.47
CA ALA A 75 4.88 0.62 -2.18
C ALA A 75 3.71 0.26 -1.27
N VAL A 76 2.76 -0.51 -1.79
CA VAL A 76 1.64 -1.04 -1.01
C VAL A 76 2.02 -2.41 -0.48
N PHE A 77 2.12 -2.54 0.84
CA PHE A 77 2.39 -3.81 1.52
C PHE A 77 1.09 -4.44 1.97
N TYR A 78 0.88 -5.69 1.59
CA TYR A 78 -0.35 -6.40 1.90
C TYR A 78 -0.11 -7.89 2.18
N VAL A 79 -1.10 -8.51 2.83
CA VAL A 79 -1.16 -9.95 3.09
C VAL A 79 -2.49 -10.49 2.61
N VAL A 80 -2.51 -11.73 2.14
CA VAL A 80 -3.76 -12.44 1.82
C VAL A 80 -4.07 -13.40 2.96
N ASN A 81 -5.21 -13.20 3.62
CA ASN A 81 -5.67 -14.02 4.74
C ASN A 81 -7.08 -14.54 4.45
N GLY A 82 -7.17 -15.83 4.10
CA GLY A 82 -8.42 -16.42 3.59
C GLY A 82 -8.88 -15.69 2.34
N GLU A 83 -10.09 -15.14 2.36
CA GLU A 83 -10.66 -14.34 1.26
C GLU A 83 -10.51 -12.82 1.46
N VAL A 84 -9.60 -12.39 2.33
CA VAL A 84 -9.36 -10.98 2.64
C VAL A 84 -7.95 -10.58 2.25
N VAL A 85 -7.83 -9.49 1.49
CA VAL A 85 -6.57 -8.79 1.23
C VAL A 85 -6.46 -7.68 2.25
N GLU A 86 -5.52 -7.81 3.17
CA GLU A 86 -5.24 -6.83 4.19
C GLU A 86 -4.14 -5.88 3.72
N ILE A 87 -4.47 -4.60 3.56
CA ILE A 87 -3.51 -3.54 3.25
C ILE A 87 -2.91 -3.05 4.55
N HIS A 88 -1.63 -3.34 4.76
CA HIS A 88 -0.94 -3.05 6.00
C HIS A 88 -0.30 -1.66 6.00
N ARG A 89 0.39 -1.30 4.91
CA ARG A 89 1.13 -0.04 4.76
C ARG A 89 1.12 0.48 3.33
N VAL A 90 1.21 1.80 3.16
CA VAL A 90 1.43 2.49 1.88
C VAL A 90 2.62 3.44 2.04
N LEU A 91 3.79 3.04 1.55
CA LEU A 91 5.03 3.77 1.82
C LEU A 91 5.62 4.39 0.57
N TYR A 92 6.26 5.55 0.69
CA TYR A 92 7.03 6.12 -0.41
C TYR A 92 8.24 5.23 -0.71
N ALA A 93 8.29 4.64 -1.90
CA ALA A 93 9.25 3.60 -2.28
C ALA A 93 10.70 4.09 -2.35
N LYS A 94 10.92 5.41 -2.46
CA LYS A 94 12.27 6.02 -2.41
C LYS A 94 12.66 6.50 -1.01
N MET A 95 11.76 6.44 -0.04
CA MET A 95 12.13 6.64 1.36
C MET A 95 12.83 5.37 1.83
N ASP A 96 13.85 5.50 2.66
CA ASP A 96 14.61 4.36 3.18
C ASP A 96 13.70 3.48 4.05
N ILE A 97 13.04 2.49 3.44
CA ILE A 97 12.02 1.62 4.06
C ILE A 97 12.61 0.85 5.25
N THR A 98 13.94 0.70 5.29
CA THR A 98 14.69 0.11 6.40
C THR A 98 14.56 0.88 7.72
N LYS A 99 14.15 2.16 7.68
CA LYS A 99 13.94 2.98 8.89
C LYS A 99 12.52 2.91 9.46
N VAL A 100 11.56 2.34 8.74
CA VAL A 100 10.12 2.36 9.09
C VAL A 100 9.63 1.01 9.62
N ILE A 101 10.37 -0.07 9.40
CA ILE A 101 10.09 -1.38 9.98
C ILE A 101 10.99 -1.54 11.21
N LYS A 102 10.46 -1.20 12.40
CA LYS A 102 11.07 -1.52 13.69
C LYS A 102 10.44 -2.79 14.27
#